data_AF-A0A084G9D7-F1
#
_entry.id   AF-A0A084G9D7-F1
#
_cell.length_a   1.000
_cell.length_b   1.000
_cell.length_c   1.000
_cell.angle_alpha   90.00
_cell.angle_beta   90.00
_cell.angle_gamma   90.00
#
_symmetry.space_group_name_H-M   'P 1'
#
loop_
_entity.id
_entity.type
_entity.pdbx_description
1 polymer ?
#
loop_
_entity_poly.entity_id
_entity_poly.type
_entity_poly.pdbx_seq_one_letter_code
_entity_poly.pdbx_strand_id
1 'polypeptide(L)'
;MFLIIVLAFLFSLVVPAPAQQTLRGVAKSCDNRGNALDQLASLTTATGCDGGDAYMCRDFQPIPVDSNLSYGFAIQFGGDYNGNNANCCKCYEAEWTSGAARGKKIIVQIVSPGKAAGNVGGNDLIIYTPGGGAGPFNSGCERQFGAGYNW
;
A
#
# COMPACT_ATOMS: atom_id res chain seq x y z
N MET A 1 50.04 25.13 34.33
CA MET A 1 49.23 25.48 33.15
C MET A 1 49.72 24.63 31.99
N PHE A 2 49.15 23.44 31.83
CA PHE A 2 49.49 22.51 30.75
C PHE A 2 48.25 22.34 29.89
N LEU A 3 48.34 22.88 28.67
CA LEU A 3 47.30 22.90 27.65
C LEU A 3 47.31 21.55 26.92
N ILE A 4 46.32 20.71 27.19
CA ILE A 4 46.06 19.49 26.42
C ILE A 4 45.39 19.92 25.11
N ILE A 5 46.20 20.02 24.05
CA ILE A 5 45.71 20.08 22.68
C ILE A 5 45.25 18.66 22.35
N VAL A 6 43.96 18.39 22.52
CA VAL A 6 43.32 17.17 22.05
C VAL A 6 43.45 17.16 20.53
N LEU A 7 44.25 16.21 20.07
CA LEU A 7 44.43 15.83 18.69
C LEU A 7 43.05 15.68 18.03
N ALA A 8 42.72 16.64 17.16
CA ALA A 8 41.54 16.63 16.34
C ALA A 8 41.60 15.40 15.41
N PHE A 9 40.89 14.33 15.79
CA PHE A 9 40.48 13.31 14.85
C PHE A 9 39.55 13.98 13.84
N LEU A 10 40.11 14.30 12.68
CA LEU A 10 39.40 14.47 11.42
C LEU A 10 38.68 13.16 11.07
N PHE A 11 37.61 12.84 11.79
CA PHE A 11 36.53 12.05 11.22
C PHE A 11 35.77 13.01 10.31
N SER A 12 36.04 12.86 9.01
CA SER A 12 35.24 13.43 7.95
C SER A 12 33.77 13.27 8.30
N LEU A 13 33.04 14.39 8.24
CA LEU A 13 31.60 14.46 8.12
C LEU A 13 31.14 13.51 6.99
N VAL A 14 30.88 12.25 7.32
CA VAL A 14 29.85 11.50 6.62
C VAL A 14 28.59 11.81 7.42
N VAL A 15 27.93 12.89 7.02
CA VAL A 15 26.50 13.04 7.29
C VAL A 15 25.86 11.76 6.77
N PRO A 16 25.28 10.86 7.60
CA PRO A 16 24.50 9.77 7.06
C PRO A 16 23.39 10.41 6.23
N ALA A 17 23.30 10.01 4.96
CA ALA A 17 22.35 10.55 4.01
C ALA A 17 20.95 10.70 4.66
N PRO A 18 20.31 11.87 4.55
CA PRO A 18 18.95 12.05 5.05
C PRO A 18 17.99 11.35 4.10
N ALA A 19 17.83 10.02 4.18
CA ALA A 19 16.78 9.29 3.43
C ALA A 19 16.52 7.84 3.85
N GLN A 20 17.39 7.17 4.62
CA GLN A 20 17.19 5.73 4.91
C GLN A 20 16.37 5.47 6.19
N GLN A 21 16.19 6.47 7.05
CA GLN A 21 15.43 6.30 8.29
C GLN A 21 13.94 6.57 8.03
N THR A 22 13.12 5.51 8.17
CA THR A 22 11.64 5.40 8.06
C THR A 22 10.99 4.98 6.72
N LEU A 23 11.67 4.23 5.85
CA LEU A 23 10.97 3.55 4.75
C LEU A 23 10.15 2.30 5.20
N ARG A 24 10.32 1.81 6.43
CA ARG A 24 9.58 0.64 6.94
C ARG A 24 8.08 0.93 6.94
N GLY A 25 7.30 0.13 6.20
CA GLY A 25 5.84 0.31 6.07
C GLY A 25 5.39 1.00 4.78
N VAL A 26 6.29 1.27 3.83
CA VAL A 26 5.86 1.62 2.47
C VAL A 26 5.27 0.37 1.81
N ALA A 27 3.99 0.43 1.44
CA ALA A 27 3.38 -0.59 0.62
C ALA A 27 4.09 -0.63 -0.74
N LYS A 28 4.46 -1.84 -1.18
CA LYS A 28 5.15 -2.04 -2.45
C LYS A 28 4.22 -1.72 -3.63
N SER A 29 4.75 -0.96 -4.57
CA SER A 29 4.11 -0.69 -5.86
C SER A 29 4.86 -1.39 -6.99
N CYS A 30 4.21 -1.52 -8.14
CA CYS A 30 4.76 -2.17 -9.32
C CYS A 30 4.64 -1.26 -10.56
N ASP A 31 5.47 -1.49 -11.57
CA ASP A 31 5.32 -0.87 -12.88
C ASP A 31 4.11 -1.45 -13.65
N ASN A 32 3.86 -0.95 -14.86
CA ASN A 32 2.74 -1.41 -15.69
C ASN A 32 2.87 -2.87 -16.16
N ARG A 33 4.05 -3.47 -16.06
CA ARG A 33 4.31 -4.89 -16.37
C ARG A 33 4.19 -5.77 -15.12
N GLY A 34 3.96 -5.18 -13.95
CA GLY A 34 3.89 -5.89 -12.68
C GLY A 34 5.26 -6.16 -12.05
N ASN A 35 6.34 -5.53 -12.53
CA ASN A 35 7.63 -5.62 -11.86
C ASN A 35 7.64 -4.75 -10.61
N ALA A 36 8.22 -5.29 -9.56
CA ALA A 36 8.44 -4.60 -8.30
C ALA A 36 9.22 -3.29 -8.48
N LEU A 37 8.66 -2.17 -8.03
CA LEU A 37 9.44 -0.97 -7.78
C LEU A 37 10.23 -1.13 -6.48
N ASP A 38 11.37 -0.46 -6.38
CA ASP A 38 12.07 -0.37 -5.09
C ASP A 38 11.24 0.47 -4.09
N GLN A 39 11.71 0.52 -2.85
CA GLN A 39 10.99 1.14 -1.75
C GLN A 39 10.85 2.66 -1.89
N LEU A 40 11.87 3.33 -2.44
CA LEU A 40 11.85 4.77 -2.65
C LEU A 40 10.95 5.11 -3.85
N ALA A 41 11.05 4.33 -4.92
CA ALA A 41 10.19 4.46 -6.09
C ALA A 41 8.72 4.16 -5.75
N SER A 42 8.44 3.17 -4.88
CA SER A 42 7.08 2.89 -4.40
C SER A 42 6.46 4.06 -3.63
N LEU A 43 7.29 4.89 -2.99
CA LEU A 43 6.85 6.06 -2.23
C LEU A 43 6.72 7.32 -3.09
N THR A 44 7.58 7.48 -4.10
CA THR A 44 7.73 8.76 -4.82
C THR A 44 7.18 8.75 -6.24
N THR A 45 7.03 7.57 -6.85
CA THR A 45 6.47 7.47 -8.21
C THR A 45 4.99 7.77 -8.18
N ALA A 46 4.54 8.68 -9.05
CA ALA A 46 3.15 9.04 -9.17
C ALA A 46 2.28 7.81 -9.52
N THR A 47 1.07 7.76 -8.98
CA THR A 47 0.10 6.69 -9.26
C THR A 47 -0.36 6.72 -10.72
N GLY A 48 -0.49 5.55 -11.34
CA GLY A 48 -1.08 5.40 -12.68
C GLY A 48 -2.53 5.87 -12.77
N CYS A 49 -3.25 5.95 -11.65
CA CYS A 49 -4.58 6.57 -11.62
C CYS A 49 -4.55 8.06 -12.02
N ASP A 50 -3.44 8.74 -11.73
CA ASP A 50 -3.22 10.17 -12.04
C ASP A 50 -2.16 10.36 -13.14
N GLY A 51 -1.92 9.33 -13.96
CA GLY A 51 -1.04 9.40 -15.13
C GLY A 51 0.44 9.12 -14.85
N GLY A 52 0.78 8.60 -13.67
CA GLY A 52 2.14 8.12 -13.35
C GLY A 52 2.38 6.65 -13.71
N ASP A 53 3.46 6.09 -13.16
CA ASP A 53 3.97 4.76 -13.52
C ASP A 53 3.90 3.73 -12.37
N ALA A 54 3.34 4.10 -11.22
CA ALA A 54 3.13 3.19 -10.10
C ALA A 54 1.71 2.60 -10.09
N TYR A 55 1.65 1.27 -10.06
CA TYR A 55 0.44 0.47 -10.03
C TYR A 55 0.47 -0.50 -8.86
N MET A 56 -0.69 -1.08 -8.55
CA MET A 56 -0.75 -2.16 -7.58
C MET A 56 -0.04 -3.42 -8.10
N CYS A 57 0.70 -4.08 -7.21
CA CYS A 57 1.31 -5.37 -7.51
C CYS A 57 0.27 -6.49 -7.55
N ARG A 58 0.44 -7.44 -8.48
CA ARG A 58 -0.45 -8.61 -8.63
C ARG A 58 -0.52 -9.47 -7.38
N ASP A 59 0.57 -9.53 -6.62
CA ASP A 59 0.66 -10.31 -5.37
C ASP A 59 -0.26 -9.77 -4.26
N PHE A 60 -0.94 -8.64 -4.46
CA PHE A 60 -1.94 -8.12 -3.52
C PHE A 60 -3.33 -8.77 -3.69
N GLN A 61 -3.47 -9.74 -4.57
CA GLN A 61 -4.68 -10.55 -4.67
C GLN A 61 -4.92 -11.39 -3.39
N PRO A 62 -6.17 -11.69 -3.02
CA PRO A 62 -6.47 -12.56 -1.89
C PRO A 62 -5.95 -13.98 -2.14
N ILE A 63 -5.45 -14.61 -1.09
CA ILE A 63 -4.90 -15.96 -1.12
C ILE A 63 -5.71 -16.83 -0.17
N PRO A 64 -6.50 -17.80 -0.65
CA PRO A 64 -7.11 -18.80 0.20
C PRO A 64 -6.02 -19.71 0.76
N VAL A 65 -5.95 -19.84 2.08
CA VAL A 65 -4.98 -20.72 2.76
C VAL A 65 -5.62 -21.97 3.32
N ASP A 66 -6.91 -21.92 3.63
CA ASP A 66 -7.74 -23.10 3.91
C ASP A 66 -9.20 -22.86 3.48
N SER A 67 -10.09 -23.80 3.80
CA SER A 67 -11.52 -23.71 3.41
C SER A 67 -12.28 -22.55 4.06
N ASN A 68 -11.79 -22.04 5.19
CA ASN A 68 -12.41 -21.02 6.05
C ASN A 68 -11.55 -19.77 6.28
N LEU A 69 -10.30 -19.72 5.82
CA LEU A 69 -9.37 -18.63 6.02
C LEU A 69 -8.71 -18.21 4.71
N SER A 70 -8.63 -16.90 4.51
CA SER A 70 -7.84 -16.28 3.45
C SER A 70 -6.95 -15.17 4.02
N TYR A 71 -5.82 -14.92 3.36
CA TYR A 71 -5.06 -13.69 3.54
C TYR A 71 -5.35 -12.72 2.41
N GLY A 72 -5.15 -11.43 2.65
CA GLY A 72 -5.25 -10.44 1.59
C GLY A 72 -4.80 -9.06 2.02
N PHE A 73 -5.21 -8.09 1.23
CA PHE A 73 -4.89 -6.68 1.43
C PHE A 73 -6.17 -5.87 1.29
N ALA A 74 -6.21 -4.71 1.94
CA ALA A 74 -7.38 -3.84 1.88
C ALA A 74 -7.02 -2.36 1.88
N ILE A 75 -8.03 -1.55 1.56
CA ILE A 75 -8.08 -0.12 1.83
C ILE A 75 -9.01 0.07 3.01
N GLN A 76 -8.65 0.97 3.91
CA GLN A 76 -9.59 1.53 4.87
C GLN A 76 -9.54 3.05 4.76
N PHE A 77 -10.66 3.66 4.41
CA PHE A 77 -10.71 5.09 4.15
C PHE A 77 -10.73 5.86 5.48
N GLY A 78 -9.66 6.60 5.79
CA GLY A 78 -9.55 7.35 7.05
C GLY A 78 -10.19 8.74 7.05
N GLY A 79 -10.94 9.11 6.01
CA GLY A 79 -11.48 10.47 5.82
C GLY A 79 -10.54 11.42 5.05
N ASP A 80 -9.22 11.24 5.16
CA ASP A 80 -8.20 11.99 4.40
C ASP A 80 -7.32 11.05 3.56
N TYR A 81 -7.08 11.44 2.30
CA TYR A 81 -6.24 10.75 1.32
C TYR A 81 -4.74 11.07 1.48
N ASN A 82 -4.37 12.10 2.26
CA ASN A 82 -3.01 12.66 2.36
C ASN A 82 -1.99 11.80 3.13
N GLY A 83 -2.09 10.46 3.07
CA GLY A 83 -1.03 9.54 3.52
C GLY A 83 -0.99 9.26 5.03
N ASN A 84 -1.71 10.01 5.86
CA ASN A 84 -1.76 9.81 7.32
C ASN A 84 -2.90 8.88 7.75
N ASN A 85 -3.07 7.75 7.06
CA ASN A 85 -3.98 6.72 7.55
C ASN A 85 -3.34 6.01 8.74
N ALA A 86 -3.86 6.25 9.94
CA ALA A 86 -3.38 5.63 11.18
C ALA A 86 -3.45 4.09 11.16
N ASN A 87 -4.21 3.52 10.23
CA ASN A 87 -4.37 2.08 10.06
C ASN A 87 -3.50 1.49 8.93
N CYS A 88 -2.75 2.32 8.20
CA CYS A 88 -1.78 1.85 7.23
C CYS A 88 -0.84 0.82 7.85
N CYS A 89 -0.59 -0.27 7.13
CA CYS A 89 0.20 -1.43 7.50
C CYS A 89 -0.31 -2.28 8.68
N LYS A 90 -1.40 -1.89 9.35
CA LYS A 90 -2.03 -2.75 10.36
C LYS A 90 -2.74 -3.92 9.69
N CYS A 91 -2.80 -5.04 10.41
CA CYS A 91 -3.54 -6.21 10.02
C CYS A 91 -4.83 -6.33 10.82
N TYR A 92 -5.90 -6.76 10.15
CA TYR A 92 -7.22 -7.00 10.75
C TYR A 92 -7.69 -8.39 10.38
N GLU A 93 -8.20 -9.13 11.36
CA GLU A 93 -9.01 -10.32 11.11
C GLU A 93 -10.47 -9.89 11.02
N ALA A 94 -11.12 -10.24 9.90
CA ALA A 94 -12.53 -10.00 9.68
C ALA A 94 -13.25 -11.34 9.47
N GLU A 95 -14.44 -11.47 10.05
CA GLU A 95 -15.32 -12.61 9.86
C GLU A 95 -16.57 -12.18 9.09
N TRP A 96 -16.94 -12.96 8.07
CA TRP A 96 -18.16 -12.72 7.32
C TRP A 96 -19.38 -13.09 8.15
N THR A 97 -20.24 -12.12 8.43
CA THR A 97 -21.47 -12.33 9.22
C THR A 97 -22.69 -12.69 8.36
N SER A 98 -22.60 -12.54 7.04
CA SER A 98 -23.67 -12.77 6.06
C SER A 98 -23.13 -13.21 4.70
N GLY A 99 -24.02 -13.48 3.73
CA GLY A 99 -23.65 -13.89 2.37
C GLY A 99 -23.10 -15.31 2.26
N ALA A 100 -22.58 -15.66 1.07
CA ALA A 100 -22.08 -17.01 0.77
C ALA A 100 -20.82 -17.40 1.56
N ALA A 101 -20.08 -16.42 2.07
CA ALA A 101 -18.87 -16.62 2.86
C ALA A 101 -19.11 -16.62 4.38
N ARG A 102 -20.38 -16.58 4.83
CA ARG A 102 -20.72 -16.48 6.27
C ARG A 102 -19.98 -17.52 7.12
N GLY A 103 -19.36 -17.05 8.21
CA GLY A 103 -18.55 -17.85 9.14
C GLY A 103 -17.11 -18.08 8.69
N LYS A 104 -16.73 -17.66 7.47
CA LYS A 104 -15.33 -17.65 7.02
C LYS A 104 -14.64 -16.37 7.46
N LYS A 105 -13.32 -16.42 7.51
CA LYS A 105 -12.44 -15.34 7.94
C LYS A 105 -11.49 -14.91 6.85
N ILE A 106 -11.10 -13.64 6.90
CA ILE A 106 -10.01 -13.09 6.12
C ILE A 106 -9.12 -12.23 7.02
N ILE A 107 -7.82 -12.41 6.91
CA ILE A 107 -6.83 -11.53 7.56
C ILE A 107 -6.27 -10.61 6.48
N VAL A 108 -6.47 -9.29 6.64
CA VAL A 108 -6.04 -8.30 5.65
C VAL A 108 -5.06 -7.29 6.23
N GLN A 109 -4.07 -6.89 5.44
CA GLN A 109 -3.23 -5.72 5.73
C GLN A 109 -3.74 -4.48 4.99
N ILE A 110 -3.83 -3.34 5.67
CA ILE A 110 -4.19 -2.07 5.03
C ILE A 110 -2.96 -1.51 4.31
N VAL A 111 -3.04 -1.28 3.00
CA VAL A 111 -1.89 -0.84 2.19
C VAL A 111 -2.10 0.48 1.46
N SER A 112 -3.27 1.09 1.59
CA SER A 112 -3.54 2.41 1.03
C SER A 112 -4.65 3.11 1.83
N PRO A 113 -4.58 4.45 2.01
CA PRO A 113 -5.73 5.24 2.45
C PRO A 113 -6.89 5.20 1.43
N GLY A 114 -6.54 5.10 0.13
CA GLY A 114 -7.46 5.08 -1.00
C GLY A 114 -8.52 6.18 -0.99
N LYS A 115 -9.48 6.04 -1.89
CA LYS A 115 -10.72 6.83 -1.88
C LYS A 115 -11.88 5.88 -2.01
N ALA A 116 -12.93 6.15 -1.25
CA ALA A 116 -14.17 5.41 -1.35
C ALA A 116 -15.27 6.28 -1.99
N ALA A 117 -16.29 5.61 -2.53
CA ALA A 117 -17.51 6.22 -3.04
C ALA A 117 -18.72 5.45 -2.50
N GLY A 118 -19.90 6.07 -2.54
CA GLY A 118 -21.12 5.47 -2.00
C GLY A 118 -21.13 5.43 -0.47
N ASN A 119 -21.76 4.40 0.09
CA ASN A 119 -21.96 4.25 1.54
C ASN A 119 -20.78 3.54 2.22
N VAL A 120 -19.56 3.99 1.96
CA VAL A 120 -18.35 3.44 2.59
C VAL A 120 -17.92 4.36 3.72
N GLY A 121 -17.98 3.86 4.95
CA GLY A 121 -17.58 4.53 6.17
C GLY A 121 -16.10 4.30 6.53
N GLY A 122 -15.63 5.01 7.56
CA GLY A 122 -14.20 5.00 7.91
C GLY A 122 -13.69 3.68 8.50
N ASN A 123 -14.59 2.80 8.93
CA ASN A 123 -14.25 1.48 9.47
C ASN A 123 -14.38 0.37 8.43
N ASP A 124 -14.90 0.67 7.23
CA ASP A 124 -15.14 -0.35 6.22
C ASP A 124 -13.83 -0.81 5.59
N LEU A 125 -13.77 -2.10 5.29
CA LEU A 125 -12.65 -2.73 4.61
C LEU A 125 -13.00 -2.92 3.14
N ILE A 126 -12.29 -2.23 2.26
CA ILE A 126 -12.35 -2.48 0.81
C ILE A 126 -11.26 -3.51 0.50
N ILE A 127 -11.64 -4.78 0.50
CA ILE A 127 -10.71 -5.90 0.25
C ILE A 127 -10.31 -5.90 -1.22
N TYR A 128 -9.01 -5.86 -1.49
CA TYR A 128 -8.50 -5.92 -2.85
C TYR A 128 -8.82 -7.26 -3.48
N THR A 129 -9.63 -7.23 -4.53
CA THR A 129 -9.99 -8.40 -5.32
C THR A 129 -9.91 -7.99 -6.78
N PRO A 130 -8.91 -8.47 -7.55
CA PRO A 130 -8.86 -8.22 -8.99
C PRO A 130 -10.20 -8.61 -9.65
N GLY A 131 -10.78 -7.71 -10.45
CA GLY A 131 -12.11 -7.88 -11.04
C GLY A 131 -13.28 -7.42 -10.14
N GLY A 132 -13.04 -7.01 -8.90
CA GLY A 132 -14.07 -6.49 -7.99
C GLY A 132 -14.59 -5.08 -8.32
N GLY A 133 -14.06 -4.45 -9.37
CA GLY A 133 -14.39 -3.10 -9.83
C GLY A 133 -13.34 -2.05 -9.45
N ALA A 134 -13.12 -1.07 -10.34
CA ALA A 134 -12.10 -0.02 -10.17
C ALA A 134 -12.55 1.16 -9.28
N GLY A 135 -13.85 1.27 -9.01
CA GLY A 135 -14.40 2.33 -8.16
C GLY A 135 -14.15 3.74 -8.71
N PRO A 136 -13.94 4.76 -7.84
CA PRO A 136 -13.83 6.16 -8.25
C PRO A 136 -12.53 6.50 -8.99
N PHE A 137 -11.50 5.65 -8.93
CA PHE A 137 -10.24 5.80 -9.65
C PHE A 137 -10.15 4.76 -10.78
N ASN A 138 -10.95 4.98 -11.84
CA ASN A 138 -11.16 3.99 -12.89
C ASN A 138 -10.11 4.00 -14.03
N SER A 139 -9.27 5.03 -14.10
CA SER A 139 -8.31 5.21 -15.19
C SER A 139 -7.01 4.42 -15.01
N GLY A 140 -6.71 3.94 -13.80
CA GLY A 140 -5.48 3.20 -13.52
C GLY A 140 -5.38 1.87 -14.26
N CYS A 141 -6.46 1.07 -14.28
CA CYS A 141 -6.45 -0.24 -14.94
C CYS A 141 -6.29 -0.14 -16.46
N GLU A 142 -7.00 0.81 -17.09
CA GLU A 142 -6.89 1.06 -18.53
C GLU A 142 -5.49 1.54 -18.90
N ARG A 143 -4.86 2.39 -18.09
CA ARG A 143 -3.46 2.80 -18.33
C ARG A 143 -2.46 1.67 -18.11
N GLN A 144 -2.73 0.77 -17.17
CA GLN A 144 -1.85 -0.36 -16.90
C GLN A 144 -1.88 -1.40 -18.03
N PHE A 145 -3.08 -1.77 -18.47
CA PHE A 145 -3.30 -2.93 -19.34
C PHE A 145 -3.72 -2.58 -20.78
N GLY A 146 -3.98 -1.29 -21.05
CA GLY A 146 -4.35 -0.79 -22.37
C GLY A 146 -5.85 -0.49 -22.54
N ALA A 147 -6.16 0.24 -23.61
CA ALA A 147 -7.52 0.60 -24.00
C ALA A 147 -8.34 -0.67 -24.30
N GLY A 148 -9.51 -0.78 -23.68
CA GLY A 148 -10.39 -1.94 -23.81
C GLY A 148 -10.22 -3.01 -22.74
N TYR A 149 -9.43 -2.75 -21.68
CA TYR A 149 -9.46 -3.57 -20.47
C TYR A 149 -10.89 -3.59 -19.90
N ASN A 150 -11.58 -4.71 -20.09
CA ASN A 150 -12.86 -5.04 -19.50
C ASN A 150 -12.67 -6.25 -18.59
N TRP A 151 -13.20 -6.14 -17.37
CA TRP A 151 -13.22 -7.19 -16.36
C TRP A 151 -14.28 -8.26 -16.69
#